data_AF-J2ZWQ8-F1
#
_entry.id   AF-J2ZWQ8-F1
#
_cell.length_a   1.000
_cell.length_b   1.000
_cell.length_c   1.000
_cell.angle_alpha   90.00
_cell.angle_beta   90.00
_cell.angle_gamma   90.00
#
_symmetry.space_group_name_H-M   'P 1'
#
loop_
_entity.id
_entity.type
_entity.pdbx_description
1 polymer ?
#
loop_
_entity_poly.entity_id
_entity_poly.type
_entity_poly.pdbx_seq_one_letter_code
_entity_poly.pdbx_strand_id
1 'polypeptide(L)'
;MNRYEDKPFLELLDSYVLRAIGALDPDKEAILDASEVHLQEVWNLPGQWHDIVASRMRFSADQASHINMVWQAACEDGARLGAAPTPIEFTRLFVDVNYAG
;
A
#
# COMPACT_ATOMS: atom_id res chain seq x y z
N MET A 1 -12.76 -14.73 -8.18
CA MET A 1 -11.77 -14.05 -9.02
C MET A 1 -10.79 -13.37 -8.08
N ASN A 2 -9.64 -13.99 -7.86
CA ASN A 2 -8.66 -13.44 -6.92
C ASN A 2 -8.00 -12.25 -7.62
N ARG A 3 -8.18 -11.03 -7.10
CA ARG A 3 -7.58 -9.82 -7.71
C ARG A 3 -6.05 -9.91 -7.80
N TYR A 4 -5.46 -10.84 -7.05
CA TYR A 4 -4.02 -11.07 -6.94
C TYR A 4 -3.53 -12.26 -7.79
N GLU A 5 -4.41 -13.08 -8.39
CA GLU A 5 -4.02 -14.28 -9.17
C GLU A 5 -3.06 -13.96 -10.33
N ASP A 6 -3.19 -12.78 -10.95
CA ASP A 6 -2.36 -12.35 -12.08
C ASP A 6 -1.47 -11.13 -11.78
N LYS A 7 -1.52 -10.61 -10.54
CA LYS A 7 -0.87 -9.33 -10.17
C LYS A 7 -0.27 -9.39 -8.76
N PRO A 8 0.79 -10.18 -8.52
CA PRO A 8 1.46 -10.25 -7.20
C PRO A 8 1.97 -8.88 -6.73
N PHE A 9 2.34 -8.01 -7.66
CA PHE A 9 2.76 -6.64 -7.35
C PHE A 9 1.63 -5.76 -6.81
N LEU A 10 0.38 -6.02 -7.20
CA LEU A 10 -0.78 -5.28 -6.71
C LEU A 10 -1.06 -5.58 -5.24
N GLU A 11 -0.76 -6.80 -4.79
CA GLU A 11 -0.81 -7.15 -3.36
C GLU A 11 0.28 -6.43 -2.56
N LEU A 12 1.48 -6.33 -3.13
CA LEU A 12 2.59 -5.60 -2.53
C LEU A 12 2.27 -4.09 -2.41
N LEU A 13 1.61 -3.54 -3.43
CA LEU A 13 1.13 -2.17 -3.44
C LEU A 13 0.02 -1.93 -2.40
N ASP A 14 -0.93 -2.85 -2.25
CA ASP A 14 -1.93 -2.78 -1.17
C ASP A 14 -1.27 -2.76 0.20
N SER A 15 -0.25 -3.60 0.38
CA SER A 15 0.50 -3.67 1.63
C SER A 15 1.26 -2.37 1.89
N TYR A 16 1.81 -1.74 0.85
CA TYR A 16 2.45 -0.42 0.94
C TYR A 16 1.47 0.67 1.41
N VAL A 17 0.26 0.70 0.83
CA VAL A 17 -0.78 1.67 1.23
C VAL A 17 -1.25 1.42 2.65
N LEU A 18 -1.49 0.15 3.04
CA LEU A 18 -1.85 -0.22 4.41
C LEU A 18 -0.77 0.18 5.41
N ARG A 19 0.50 0.01 5.06
CA ARG A 19 1.63 0.46 5.88
C ARG A 19 1.64 1.98 6.03
N ALA A 20 1.45 2.73 4.94
CA ALA A 20 1.45 4.18 4.95
C ALA A 20 0.35 4.77 5.86
N ILE A 21 -0.79 4.06 6.01
CA ILE A 21 -1.88 4.48 6.90
C ILE A 21 -1.80 3.85 8.31
N GLY A 22 -0.76 3.04 8.59
CA GLY A 22 -0.60 2.35 9.88
C GLY A 22 -1.59 1.22 10.14
N ALA A 23 -2.17 0.64 9.08
CA ALA A 23 -3.16 -0.44 9.15
C ALA A 23 -2.64 -1.77 8.55
N LEU A 24 -1.33 -1.87 8.28
CA LEU A 24 -0.73 -3.13 7.88
C LEU A 24 -0.67 -4.06 9.10
N ASP A 25 -1.05 -5.32 8.88
CA ASP A 25 -0.91 -6.36 9.88
C ASP A 25 0.58 -6.57 10.21
N PRO A 26 0.98 -6.53 11.49
CA PRO A 26 2.39 -6.66 11.88
C PRO A 26 2.99 -8.02 11.49
N ASP A 27 2.21 -9.11 11.49
CA ASP A 27 2.69 -10.41 11.01
C ASP A 27 2.96 -10.36 9.50
N LYS A 28 2.12 -9.63 8.76
CA LYS A 28 2.33 -9.41 7.32
C LYS A 28 3.55 -8.54 7.05
N GLU A 29 3.75 -7.47 7.83
CA GLU A 29 4.95 -6.63 7.73
C GLU A 29 6.22 -7.47 7.98
N ALA A 30 6.24 -8.29 9.02
CA ALA A 30 7.37 -9.17 9.31
C ALA A 30 7.65 -10.19 8.19
N ILE A 31 6.62 -10.72 7.54
CA ILE A 31 6.78 -11.62 6.37
C ILE A 31 7.39 -10.88 5.18
N LEU A 32 6.95 -9.66 4.90
CA LEU A 32 7.47 -8.83 3.81
C LEU A 32 8.92 -8.41 4.07
N ASP A 33 9.23 -8.04 5.31
CA ASP A 33 10.58 -7.71 5.76
C ASP A 33 11.52 -8.92 5.64
N ALA A 34 11.08 -10.11 6.05
CA ALA A 34 11.84 -11.35 5.86
C ALA A 34 12.04 -11.72 4.38
N SER A 35 11.15 -11.23 3.51
CA SER A 35 11.20 -11.46 2.07
C SER A 35 11.99 -10.39 1.30
N GLU A 36 12.55 -9.39 1.98
CA GLU A 36 13.26 -8.26 1.34
C GLU A 36 14.34 -8.73 0.35
N VAL A 37 15.17 -9.69 0.74
CA VAL A 37 16.24 -10.22 -0.14
C VAL A 37 15.66 -10.79 -1.43
N HIS A 38 14.58 -11.56 -1.34
CA HIS A 38 13.92 -12.12 -2.51
C HIS A 38 13.30 -11.02 -3.40
N LEU A 39 12.69 -10.00 -2.78
CA LEU A 39 12.13 -8.85 -3.50
C LEU A 39 13.25 -8.03 -4.16
N GLN A 40 14.39 -7.84 -3.52
CA GLN A 40 15.54 -7.17 -4.11
C GLN A 40 16.06 -7.91 -5.34
N GLU A 41 16.14 -9.25 -5.28
CA GLU A 41 16.55 -10.09 -6.41
C GLU A 41 15.56 -10.05 -7.57
N VAL A 42 14.26 -10.23 -7.29
CA VAL A 42 13.21 -10.27 -8.32
C VAL A 42 13.05 -8.92 -9.03
N TRP A 43 13.23 -7.81 -8.31
CA TRP A 43 13.08 -6.46 -8.87
C TRP A 43 14.40 -5.77 -9.20
N ASN A 44 15.55 -6.38 -8.87
CA ASN A 44 16.90 -5.83 -9.01
C ASN A 44 17.03 -4.38 -8.47
N LEU A 45 16.43 -4.15 -7.30
CA LEU A 45 16.41 -2.85 -6.62
C LEU A 45 16.86 -3.04 -5.17
N PRO A 46 17.79 -2.22 -4.66
CA PRO A 46 18.19 -2.26 -3.25
C PRO A 46 17.17 -1.54 -2.36
N GLY A 47 17.21 -1.82 -1.06
CA GLY A 47 16.39 -1.15 -0.04
C GLY A 47 15.33 -2.06 0.56
N GLN A 48 14.48 -1.47 1.40
CA GLN A 48 13.39 -2.21 2.03
C GLN A 48 12.30 -2.51 1.00
N TRP A 49 11.42 -3.47 1.28
CA TRP A 49 10.38 -3.85 0.31
C TRP A 49 9.49 -2.68 -0.12
N HIS A 50 9.26 -1.72 0.77
CA HIS A 50 8.49 -0.51 0.48
C HIS A 50 9.25 0.49 -0.41
N ASP A 51 10.58 0.53 -0.33
CA ASP A 51 11.42 1.30 -1.26
C ASP A 51 11.37 0.71 -2.67
N ILE A 52 11.31 -0.61 -2.77
CA ILE A 52 11.16 -1.33 -4.05
C ILE A 52 9.81 -0.97 -4.68
N VAL A 53 8.72 -0.98 -3.91
CA VAL A 53 7.39 -0.57 -4.37
C VAL A 53 7.41 0.89 -4.82
N ALA A 54 7.94 1.79 -3.99
CA ALA A 54 8.01 3.22 -4.31
C ALA A 54 8.82 3.46 -5.59
N SER A 55 9.96 2.79 -5.76
CA SER A 55 10.81 2.88 -6.94
C SER A 55 10.12 2.38 -8.20
N ARG A 56 9.44 1.23 -8.12
CA ARG A 56 8.73 0.64 -9.25
C ARG A 56 7.52 1.49 -9.69
N MET A 57 6.84 2.09 -8.72
CA MET A 57 5.73 3.02 -8.99
C MET A 57 6.18 4.44 -9.31
N ARG A 58 7.49 4.73 -9.18
CA ARG A 58 8.06 6.08 -9.31
C ARG A 58 7.40 7.08 -8.36
N PHE A 59 7.09 6.63 -7.15
CA PHE A 59 6.57 7.46 -6.10
C PHE A 59 7.62 8.46 -5.61
N SER A 60 7.16 9.65 -5.23
CA SER A 60 7.99 10.59 -4.50
C SER A 60 8.24 10.09 -3.08
N ALA A 61 9.28 10.62 -2.43
CA ALA A 61 9.57 10.33 -1.03
C ALA A 61 8.39 10.68 -0.09
N ASP A 62 7.56 11.64 -0.49
CA ASP A 62 6.40 12.11 0.28
C ASP A 62 5.12 11.28 0.02
N GLN A 63 5.15 10.30 -0.88
CA GLN A 63 3.94 9.58 -1.27
C GLN A 63 3.26 8.87 -0.09
N ALA A 64 4.03 8.24 0.81
CA ALA A 64 3.48 7.60 2.00
C ALA A 64 2.78 8.62 2.92
N SER A 65 3.38 9.79 3.11
CA SER A 65 2.79 10.90 3.87
C SER A 65 1.52 11.43 3.20
N HIS A 66 1.52 11.53 1.86
CA HIS A 66 0.35 11.95 1.10
C HIS A 66 -0.81 10.95 1.25
N ILE A 67 -0.53 9.65 1.14
CA ILE A 67 -1.52 8.58 1.36
C ILE A 67 -2.12 8.69 2.77
N ASN A 68 -1.27 8.87 3.79
CA ASN A 68 -1.72 9.03 5.17
C ASN A 68 -2.64 10.25 5.34
N MET A 69 -2.27 11.39 4.75
CA MET A 69 -3.07 12.61 4.78
C MET A 69 -4.45 12.42 4.12
N VAL A 70 -4.51 11.75 2.97
CA VAL A 70 -5.78 11.46 2.28
C VAL A 70 -6.64 10.51 3.12
N TRP A 71 -6.04 9.51 3.78
CA TRP A 71 -6.73 8.61 4.69
C TRP A 71 -7.32 9.34 5.90
N GLN A 72 -6.56 10.22 6.55
CA GLN A 72 -7.05 11.02 7.68
C GLN A 72 -8.25 11.89 7.26
N ALA A 73 -8.16 12.58 6.11
CA ALA A 73 -9.27 13.37 5.59
C ALA A 73 -10.51 12.51 5.30
N ALA A 74 -10.34 11.33 4.70
CA ALA A 74 -11.43 10.40 4.43
C ALA A 74 -12.09 9.88 5.74
N CYS A 75 -11.30 9.65 6.79
CA CYS A 75 -11.81 9.30 8.11
C CYS A 75 -12.61 10.43 8.74
N GLU A 76 -12.11 11.67 8.67
CA GLU A 76 -12.79 12.84 9.20
C GLU A 76 -14.13 13.09 8.50
N ASP A 77 -14.14 13.05 7.16
CA ASP A 77 -15.36 13.21 6.37
C ASP A 77 -16.35 12.07 6.61
N GLY A 78 -15.86 10.83 6.65
CA GLY A 78 -16.67 9.65 6.90
C GLY A 78 -17.27 9.64 8.31
N ALA A 79 -16.51 10.06 9.33
CA ALA A 79 -17.01 10.21 10.70
C ALA A 79 -18.15 11.23 10.79
N ARG A 80 -18.07 12.34 10.03
CA ARG A 80 -19.14 13.34 9.95
C ARG A 80 -20.41 12.81 9.27
N LEU A 81 -20.26 11.91 8.30
CA LEU A 81 -21.36 11.32 7.53
C LEU A 81 -21.88 9.99 8.12
N GLY A 82 -21.26 9.49 9.19
CA GLY A 82 -21.59 8.19 9.79
C GLY A 82 -21.16 6.98 8.95
N ALA A 83 -20.21 7.16 8.04
CA ALA A 83 -19.74 6.16 7.09
C ALA A 83 -18.21 6.26 6.90
N ALA A 84 -17.45 6.10 8.00
CA ALA A 84 -15.99 6.07 7.93
C ALA A 84 -15.52 4.85 7.10
N PRO A 85 -14.63 5.05 6.11
CA PRO A 85 -14.12 3.95 5.30
C PRO A 85 -13.27 3.01 6.15
N THR A 86 -13.29 1.71 5.86
CA THR A 86 -12.31 0.78 6.44
C THR A 86 -10.95 0.91 5.73
N PRO A 87 -9.83 0.59 6.41
CA PRO A 87 -8.50 0.63 5.80
C PRO A 87 -8.40 -0.18 4.49
N ILE A 88 -9.05 -1.36 4.46
CA ILE A 88 -9.05 -2.23 3.28
C ILE A 88 -9.83 -1.62 2.12
N GLU A 89 -11.00 -1.03 2.39
CA GLU A 89 -11.80 -0.34 1.36
C GLU A 89 -11.04 0.87 0.79
N PHE A 90 -10.45 1.68 1.67
CA PHE A 90 -9.63 2.80 1.28
C PHE A 90 -8.47 2.36 0.39
N THR A 91 -7.70 1.35 0.81
CA THR A 91 -6.57 0.82 0.04
C THR A 91 -7.00 0.35 -1.35
N ARG A 92 -8.08 -0.44 -1.43
CA ARG A 92 -8.58 -0.92 -2.72
C ARG A 92 -8.98 0.23 -3.64
N LEU A 93 -9.79 1.16 -3.14
CA LEU A 93 -10.25 2.31 -3.92
C LEU A 93 -9.08 3.20 -4.34
N PHE A 94 -8.14 3.48 -3.44
CA PHE A 94 -6.96 4.28 -3.74
C PHE A 94 -6.11 3.63 -4.84
N VAL A 95 -5.86 2.32 -4.72
CA VAL A 95 -5.07 1.59 -5.72
C VAL A 95 -5.81 1.51 -7.06
N ASP A 96 -7.11 1.26 -7.04
CA ASP A 96 -7.91 1.13 -8.25
C ASP A 96 -8.02 2.48 -9.00
N VAL A 97 -8.21 3.59 -8.29
CA VAL A 97 -8.30 4.94 -8.88
C VAL A 97 -6.97 5.42 -9.44
N ASN A 98 -5.86 5.16 -8.74
CA ASN A 98 -4.56 5.73 -9.10
C ASN A 98 -3.72 4.81 -10.00
N TYR A 99 -3.92 3.49 -9.95
CA TYR A 99 -2.97 2.53 -10.50
C TYR A 99 -3.57 1.35 -11.27
N ALA A 100 -4.89 1.12 -11.26
CA ALA A 100 -5.52 0.01 -12.00
C ALA A 100 -5.88 0.33 -13.46
N GLY A 101 -5.12 1.23 -14.11
CA GLY A 101 -5.23 1.53 -15.55
C GLY A 101 -4.82 0.37 -16.45
#